data_AF-A0A7G9ZBR0-F1
#
_entry.id   AF-A0A7G9ZBR0-F1
#
_cell.length_a   1.000
_cell.length_b   1.000
_cell.length_c   1.000
_cell.angle_alpha   90.00
_cell.angle_beta   90.00
_cell.angle_gamma   90.00
#
_symmetry.space_group_name_H-M   'P 1'
#
loop_
_entity.id
_entity.type
_entity.pdbx_description
1 polymer ?
#
loop_
_entity_poly.entity_id
_entity_poly.type
_entity_poly.pdbx_seq_one_letter_code
_entity_poly.pdbx_strand_id
1 'polypeptide(L)'
;MGDTKMPEDNVIYIGTKPMMSYVMAVVTQINSGSDEVVIKARGRAIARAVDTAEVTRAKFVPGMEVKDIKIGTEQISGDEGYKANVSSIEITLATKA
;
A
#
# COMPACT_ATOMS: atom_id res chain seq x y z
N MET A 1 17.19 -17.59 3.91
CA MET A 1 16.49 -16.30 3.79
C MET A 1 15.22 -16.41 4.59
N GLY A 2 15.13 -15.74 5.74
CA GLY A 2 13.92 -15.76 6.54
C GLY A 2 12.87 -14.88 5.89
N ASP A 3 11.70 -15.44 5.60
CA ASP A 3 10.50 -14.67 5.34
C ASP A 3 10.19 -13.87 6.60
N THR A 4 10.57 -12.59 6.62
CA THR A 4 10.11 -11.65 7.62
C THR A 4 8.60 -11.54 7.42
N LYS A 5 7.83 -12.33 8.18
CA LYS A 5 6.38 -12.17 8.28
C LYS A 5 6.13 -10.76 8.77
N MET A 6 5.89 -9.85 7.83
CA MET A 6 5.18 -8.62 8.14
C MET A 6 3.84 -9.05 8.75
N PRO A 7 3.48 -8.55 9.94
CA PRO A 7 2.14 -8.79 10.45
C PRO A 7 1.16 -8.32 9.37
N GLU A 8 0.19 -9.17 9.01
CA GLU A 8 -0.82 -8.80 7.99
C GLU A 8 -1.58 -7.53 8.37
N ASP A 9 -1.52 -7.15 9.65
CA ASP A 9 -2.05 -5.91 10.21
C ASP A 9 -1.46 -4.63 9.59
N ASN A 10 -0.29 -4.69 8.95
CA ASN A 10 0.39 -3.50 8.39
C ASN A 10 0.17 -3.32 6.88
N VAL A 11 -0.81 -4.02 6.29
CA VAL A 11 -1.13 -3.92 4.86
C VAL A 11 -2.39 -3.08 4.64
N ILE A 12 -2.31 -2.11 3.74
CA ILE A 12 -3.42 -1.24 3.33
C ILE A 12 -3.75 -1.48 1.86
N TYR A 13 -4.94 -2.01 1.60
CA TYR A 13 -5.45 -2.25 0.25
C TYR A 13 -6.17 -1.01 -0.29
N ILE A 14 -5.67 -0.48 -1.41
CA ILE A 14 -6.28 0.67 -2.08
C ILE A 14 -7.33 0.19 -3.07
N GLY A 15 -8.55 0.67 -2.87
CA GLY A 15 -9.72 0.42 -3.69
C GLY A 15 -10.38 1.74 -4.07
N THR A 16 -11.70 1.81 -4.04
CA THR A 16 -12.50 2.96 -4.52
C THR A 16 -12.83 4.00 -3.45
N LYS A 17 -12.41 3.84 -2.20
CA LYS A 17 -12.67 4.83 -1.14
C LYS A 17 -11.93 6.14 -1.44
N PRO A 18 -12.36 7.27 -0.84
CA PRO A 18 -11.64 8.53 -0.95
C PRO A 18 -10.17 8.37 -0.53
N MET A 19 -9.28 9.04 -1.24
CA MET A 19 -7.83 8.93 -1.04
C MET A 19 -7.40 9.26 0.40
N MET A 20 -8.02 10.27 1.03
CA MET A 20 -7.77 10.65 2.42
C MET A 20 -8.13 9.55 3.44
N SER A 21 -9.08 8.66 3.13
CA SER A 21 -9.39 7.52 4.02
C SER A 21 -8.21 6.57 4.13
N TYR A 22 -7.44 6.38 3.05
CA TYR A 22 -6.24 5.56 3.05
C TYR A 22 -5.07 6.25 3.76
N VAL A 23 -4.91 7.56 3.56
CA VAL A 23 -3.91 8.36 4.31
C VAL A 23 -4.14 8.23 5.81
N MET A 24 -5.38 8.34 6.28
CA MET A 24 -5.71 8.18 7.70
C MET A 24 -5.41 6.76 8.20
N ALA A 25 -5.64 5.72 7.39
CA ALA A 25 -5.28 4.36 7.75
C ALA A 25 -3.76 4.20 7.97
N VAL A 26 -2.93 4.77 7.08
CA VAL A 26 -1.46 4.75 7.23
C VAL A 26 -1.06 5.47 8.51
N VAL A 27 -1.55 6.70 8.74
CA VAL A 27 -1.23 7.48 9.93
C VAL A 27 -1.64 6.76 11.21
N THR A 28 -2.78 6.08 11.21
CA THR A 28 -3.28 5.32 12.37
C THR A 28 -2.37 4.13 12.69
N GLN A 29 -1.91 3.39 11.67
CA GLN A 29 -0.98 2.28 11.87
C GLN A 29 0.36 2.75 12.43
N ILE A 30 0.94 3.82 11.87
CA ILE A 30 2.19 4.41 12.38
C ILE A 30 2.03 4.86 13.84
N ASN A 31 0.97 5.60 14.15
CA ASN A 31 0.70 6.05 15.52
C ASN A 31 0.41 4.90 16.50
N SER A 32 0.04 3.71 16.01
CA SER A 32 -0.18 2.51 16.82
C SER A 32 1.13 1.74 17.10
N GLY A 33 2.28 2.30 16.72
CA GLY A 33 3.61 1.71 16.98
C GLY A 33 4.14 0.82 15.85
N SER A 34 3.56 0.90 14.65
CA SER A 34 4.14 0.27 13.46
C SER A 34 5.18 1.18 12.83
N ASP A 35 6.39 0.68 12.60
CA ASP A 35 7.44 1.44 11.91
C ASP A 35 7.35 1.30 10.37
N GLU A 36 6.55 0.35 9.89
CA GLU A 36 6.48 -0.01 8.47
C GLU A 36 5.03 -0.33 8.07
N VAL A 37 4.61 0.19 6.91
CA VAL A 37 3.29 -0.01 6.32
C VAL A 37 3.44 -0.34 4.85
N VAL A 38 2.63 -1.28 4.36
CA VAL A 38 2.63 -1.73 2.98
C VAL A 38 1.33 -1.34 2.29
N ILE A 39 1.42 -0.49 1.28
CA ILE A 39 0.28 -0.09 0.45
C ILE A 39 0.23 -1.01 -0.77
N LYS A 40 -0.89 -1.72 -0.95
CA LYS A 40 -1.12 -2.60 -2.11
C LYS A 40 -2.27 -2.11 -2.96
N ALA A 41 -2.09 -2.12 -4.27
CA ALA A 41 -3.12 -1.74 -5.21
C ALA A 41 -2.98 -2.47 -6.54
N ARG A 42 -4.05 -2.47 -7.33
CA ARG A 42 -4.04 -3.02 -8.68
C ARG A 42 -4.89 -2.21 -9.65
N GLY A 43 -4.55 -2.31 -10.93
CA GLY A 43 -5.23 -1.62 -12.02
C GLY A 43 -5.31 -0.11 -11.79
N ARG A 44 -6.50 0.46 -11.99
CA ARG A 44 -6.71 1.92 -11.86
C ARG A 44 -6.45 2.47 -10.45
N ALA A 45 -6.44 1.62 -9.42
CA ALA A 45 -6.16 2.05 -8.05
C ALA A 45 -4.66 2.36 -7.81
N ILE A 46 -3.76 1.98 -8.72
CA ILE A 46 -2.31 2.23 -8.60
C ILE A 46 -2.02 3.73 -8.45
N ALA A 47 -2.67 4.59 -9.25
CA ALA A 47 -2.48 6.05 -9.14
C ALA A 47 -2.82 6.55 -7.73
N ARG A 48 -3.96 6.08 -7.18
CA ARG A 48 -4.37 6.43 -5.80
C ARG A 48 -3.40 5.92 -4.75
N ALA A 49 -2.77 4.75 -4.96
CA ALA A 49 -1.77 4.21 -4.05
C ALA A 49 -0.52 5.09 -3.98
N VAL A 50 -0.05 5.55 -5.13
CA VAL A 50 1.07 6.49 -5.22
C VAL A 50 0.71 7.83 -4.57
N ASP A 51 -0.48 8.37 -4.86
CA ASP A 51 -0.95 9.62 -4.22
C ASP A 51 -1.04 9.48 -2.69
N THR A 52 -1.56 8.35 -2.19
CA THR A 52 -1.60 8.05 -0.76
C THR A 52 -0.20 8.00 -0.16
N ALA A 53 0.75 7.33 -0.79
CA ALA A 53 2.13 7.28 -0.31
C ALA A 53 2.78 8.67 -0.25
N GLU A 54 2.69 9.43 -1.35
CA GLU A 54 3.30 10.76 -1.46
C GLU A 54 2.71 11.76 -0.47
N VAL A 55 1.39 11.82 -0.38
CA VAL A 55 0.74 12.77 0.54
C VAL A 55 1.02 12.40 2.00
N THR A 56 1.06 11.10 2.33
CA THR A 56 1.37 10.67 3.70
C THR A 56 2.75 11.13 4.12
N ARG A 57 3.80 10.81 3.34
CA ARG A 57 5.18 11.20 3.68
C ARG A 57 5.41 12.70 3.64
N ALA A 58 4.72 13.42 2.75
CA ALA A 58 4.94 14.85 2.57
C ALA A 58 4.21 15.72 3.59
N LYS A 59 3.02 15.29 4.06
CA LYS A 59 2.13 16.16 4.87
C LYS A 59 1.79 15.62 6.25
N PHE A 60 1.85 14.31 6.46
CA PHE A 60 1.29 13.68 7.67
C PHE A 60 2.32 12.96 8.53
N VAL A 61 3.32 12.33 7.91
CA VAL A 61 4.37 11.59 8.61
C VAL A 61 5.73 12.09 8.13
N PRO A 62 6.21 13.24 8.64
CA PRO A 62 7.51 13.79 8.28
C PRO A 62 8.63 12.78 8.57
N GLY A 63 9.55 12.60 7.62
CA GLY A 63 10.66 11.64 7.74
C GLY A 63 10.31 10.20 7.38
N MET A 64 9.08 9.92 6.94
CA MET A 64 8.73 8.64 6.32
C MET A 64 9.42 8.49 4.96
N GLU A 65 10.03 7.34 4.72
CA GLU A 65 10.77 7.02 3.52
C GLU A 65 10.10 5.88 2.74
N VAL A 66 10.28 5.88 1.42
CA VAL A 66 9.88 4.76 0.57
C VAL A 66 11.00 3.73 0.61
N LYS A 67 10.75 2.59 1.23
CA LYS A 67 11.73 1.52 1.42
C LYS A 67 11.83 0.62 0.20
N ASP A 68 10.70 0.27 -0.40
CA ASP A 68 10.65 -0.60 -1.58
C ASP A 68 9.40 -0.32 -2.42
N ILE A 69 9.49 -0.58 -3.73
CA ILE A 69 8.37 -0.56 -4.66
C ILE A 69 8.45 -1.79 -5.55
N LYS A 70 7.43 -2.65 -5.47
CA LYS A 70 7.29 -3.80 -6.34
C LYS A 70 6.12 -3.60 -7.28
N ILE A 71 6.33 -3.92 -8.54
CA ILE A 71 5.27 -3.96 -9.56
C ILE A 71 5.14 -5.37 -10.09
N GLY A 72 3.93 -5.72 -10.51
CA GLY A 72 3.65 -7.05 -11.01
C GLY A 72 2.42 -7.12 -11.88
N THR A 73 2.04 -8.35 -12.19
CA THR A 73 0.77 -8.69 -12.84
C THR A 73 0.09 -9.74 -11.98
N GLU A 74 -1.13 -9.45 -11.53
CA GLU A 74 -2.00 -10.40 -10.85
C GLU A 74 -3.05 -10.93 -11.81
N GLN A 75 -3.33 -12.23 -11.72
CA GLN A 75 -4.51 -12.82 -12.37
C GLN A 75 -5.71 -12.71 -11.44
N ILE A 76 -6.73 -11.99 -11.88
CA ILE A 76 -8.04 -11.96 -11.22
C ILE A 76 -9.03 -12.82 -11.99
N SER A 77 -9.78 -13.62 -11.25
CA SER A 77 -10.93 -14.36 -11.79
C SER A 77 -12.16 -13.47 -11.66
N GLY A 78 -12.80 -13.15 -12.79
CA GLY A 78 -14.13 -12.54 -12.82
C GLY A 78 -15.23 -13.59 -12.65
N ASP A 79 -16.47 -13.10 -12.53
CA ASP A 79 -17.64 -13.95 -12.66
C ASP A 79 -17.62 -14.61 -14.05
N GLU A 80 -18.04 -15.88 -14.13
CA GLU A 80 -17.97 -16.74 -15.33
C GLU A 80 -16.58 -17.28 -15.73
N GLY A 81 -15.57 -17.20 -14.86
CA GLY A 81 -14.30 -17.91 -15.03
C GLY A 81 -13.31 -17.24 -15.99
N TYR A 82 -13.60 -16.01 -16.43
CA TYR A 82 -12.65 -15.21 -17.19
C TYR A 82 -11.48 -14.79 -16.29
N LYS A 83 -10.25 -15.09 -16.72
CA LYS A 83 -9.02 -14.63 -16.06
C LYS A 83 -8.53 -13.36 -16.74
N ALA A 84 -8.41 -12.28 -15.99
CA ALA A 84 -7.80 -11.04 -16.47
C ALA A 84 -6.47 -10.79 -15.78
N ASN A 85 -5.45 -10.44 -16.57
CA ASN A 85 -4.18 -9.94 -16.07
C ASN A 85 -4.34 -8.46 -15.71
N VAL A 86 -4.03 -8.09 -14.47
CA VAL A 86 -4.11 -6.71 -13.99
C VAL A 86 -2.78 -6.33 -13.36
N SER A 87 -2.25 -5.17 -13.74
CA SER A 87 -1.04 -4.62 -13.11
C SER A 87 -1.25 -4.44 -11.61
N SER A 88 -0.25 -4.77 -10.81
CA SER A 88 -0.24 -4.59 -9.36
C SER A 88 0.95 -3.73 -8.91
N ILE A 89 0.79 -3.09 -7.76
CA ILE A 89 1.84 -2.32 -7.07
C ILE A 89 1.81 -2.63 -5.57
N GLU A 90 2.99 -2.74 -4.98
CA GLU A 90 3.24 -2.80 -3.55
C GLU A 90 4.24 -1.68 -3.22
N ILE A 91 3.87 -0.77 -2.33
CA ILE A 91 4.73 0.33 -1.86
C ILE A 91 4.96 0.12 -0.37
N THR A 92 6.20 -0.09 0.01
CA THR A 92 6.59 -0.21 1.42
C THR A 92 7.10 1.14 1.90
N LEU A 93 6.41 1.68 2.91
CA LEU A 93 6.80 2.91 3.58
C LEU A 93 7.29 2.59 4.99
N ALA A 94 8.35 3.25 5.43
CA ALA A 94 8.86 3.11 6.78
C ALA A 94 9.18 4.46 7.39
N THR A 95 8.86 4.65 8.66
CA THR A 95 9.48 5.71 9.47
C THR A 95 10.91 5.27 9.76
N LYS A 96 11.88 6.14 9.49
CA LYS A 96 13.31 5.84 9.65
C LYS A 96 13.58 5.17 11.02
N ALA A 97 14.27 4.02 11.00
CA ALA A 97 14.83 3.38 12.19
C ALA A 97 15.99 4.22 12.78
#